data_AF-A0A7L4KY21-F1
#
_entry.id   AF-A0A7L4KY21-F1
#
_cell.length_a   1.000
_cell.length_b   1.000
_cell.length_c   1.000
_cell.angle_alpha   90.00
_cell.angle_beta   90.00
_cell.angle_gamma   90.00
#
_symmetry.space_group_name_H-M   'P 1'
#
loop_
_entity.id
_entity.type
_entity.pdbx_description
1 polymer ?
#
loop_
_entity_poly.entity_id
_entity_poly.type
_entity_poly.pdbx_seq_one_letter_code
_entity_poly.pdbx_strand_id
1 'polypeptide(L)'
;MERLRSSPLHASISTAVDKHLESIRVMQARRKDEIVNAASWQQHGPPKSQDKKVMLALAEALQALCLATRKVRTVLWCALRMTLPK
;
A
#
# COMPACT_ATOMS: atom_id res chain seq x y z
N MET A 1 -24.75 1.04 -0.37
CA MET A 1 -24.12 1.41 0.92
C MET A 1 -23.62 0.13 1.57
N GLU A 2 -22.31 0.01 1.81
CA GLU A 2 -21.76 -1.11 2.56
C GLU A 2 -22.26 -1.08 4.02
N ARG A 3 -22.50 -2.24 4.63
CA ARG A 3 -23.07 -2.36 6.00
C ARG A 3 -22.31 -3.41 6.79
N LEU A 4 -22.08 -3.13 8.08
CA LEU A 4 -21.53 -4.09 9.05
C LEU A 4 -22.63 -4.46 10.05
N ARG A 5 -23.06 -5.73 10.08
CA ARG A 5 -24.14 -6.23 10.96
C ARG A 5 -25.36 -5.29 10.99
N SER A 6 -25.81 -4.87 9.82
CA SER A 6 -26.97 -3.96 9.63
C SER A 6 -26.73 -2.48 10.00
N SER A 7 -25.60 -2.14 10.64
CA SER A 7 -25.19 -0.76 10.87
C SER A 7 -24.53 -0.15 9.62
N PRO A 8 -24.80 1.13 9.31
CA PRO A 8 -24.11 1.82 8.22
C PRO A 8 -22.59 1.76 8.40
N LEU A 9 -21.86 1.36 7.36
CA LEU A 9 -20.41 1.40 7.38
C LEU A 9 -19.95 2.86 7.30
N HIS A 10 -19.10 3.29 8.24
CA HIS A 10 -18.56 4.64 8.21
C HIS A 10 -17.63 4.80 7.00
N ALA A 11 -17.81 5.88 6.22
CA ALA A 11 -17.09 6.10 4.97
C ALA A 11 -15.55 6.06 5.13
N SER A 12 -15.02 6.43 6.31
CA SER A 12 -13.59 6.33 6.58
C SER A 12 -13.04 4.91 6.52
N ILE A 13 -13.88 3.88 6.72
CA ILE A 13 -13.50 2.47 6.62
C ILE A 13 -13.23 2.12 5.17
N SER A 14 -14.22 2.30 4.29
CA SER A 14 -14.06 2.06 2.85
C SER A 14 -12.90 2.87 2.28
N THR A 15 -12.81 4.18 2.58
CA THR A 15 -11.69 5.02 2.11
C THR A 15 -10.32 4.55 2.60
N ALA A 16 -10.20 4.07 3.85
CA ALA A 16 -8.93 3.57 4.36
C ALA A 16 -8.52 2.25 3.68
N VAL A 17 -9.49 1.37 3.41
CA VAL A 17 -9.27 0.10 2.72
C VAL A 17 -8.90 0.34 1.25
N ASP A 18 -9.62 1.22 0.55
CA ASP A 18 -9.32 1.60 -0.84
C ASP A 18 -7.91 2.19 -0.96
N LYS A 19 -7.54 3.10 -0.06
CA LYS A 19 -6.19 3.68 -0.03
C LYS A 19 -5.12 2.64 0.25
N HIS A 20 -5.41 1.64 1.08
CA HIS A 20 -4.48 0.55 1.34
C HIS A 20 -4.27 -0.32 0.10
N LEU A 21 -5.35 -0.68 -0.60
CA LEU A 21 -5.29 -1.41 -1.87
C LEU A 21 -4.50 -0.65 -2.93
N GLU A 22 -4.75 0.66 -3.05
CA GLU A 22 -4.01 1.51 -3.99
C GLU A 22 -2.52 1.55 -3.65
N SER A 23 -2.17 1.68 -2.37
CA SER A 23 -0.76 1.66 -1.93
C SER A 23 -0.08 0.32 -2.23
N ILE A 24 -0.81 -0.80 -2.14
CA ILE A 24 -0.31 -2.13 -2.54
C ILE A 24 -0.03 -2.15 -4.05
N ARG A 25 -0.96 -1.69 -4.89
CA ARG A 25 -0.81 -1.66 -6.35
C ARG A 25 0.38 -0.81 -6.78
N VAL A 26 0.53 0.38 -6.20
CA VAL A 26 1.67 1.27 -6.46
C VAL A 26 2.98 0.60 -6.06
N MET A 27 3.07 0.00 -4.87
CA MET A 27 4.29 -0.71 -4.44
C MET A 27 4.62 -1.88 -5.37
N GLN A 28 3.62 -2.67 -5.76
CA GLN A 28 3.80 -3.77 -6.71
C GLN A 28 4.29 -3.28 -8.07
N ALA A 29 3.76 -2.17 -8.59
CA ALA A 29 4.25 -1.57 -9.83
C ALA A 29 5.71 -1.13 -9.70
N ARG A 30 6.07 -0.41 -8.63
CA ARG A 30 7.46 -0.01 -8.37
C ARG A 30 8.42 -1.17 -8.18
N ARG A 31 7.96 -2.26 -7.56
CA ARG A 31 8.76 -3.48 -7.41
C ARG A 31 9.02 -4.14 -8.75
N LYS A 32 8.05 -4.14 -9.67
CA LYS A 32 8.26 -4.63 -11.04
C LYS A 32 9.26 -3.76 -11.79
N ASP A 33 9.14 -2.43 -11.70
CA ASP A 33 10.10 -1.49 -12.30
C ASP A 33 11.52 -1.77 -11.81
N GLU A 34 11.70 -1.99 -10.50
CA GLU A 34 12.99 -2.29 -9.89
C GLU A 34 13.58 -3.63 -10.36
N ILE A 35 12.78 -4.69 -10.47
CA ILE A 35 13.23 -5.99 -10.99
C ILE A 35 13.68 -5.89 -12.45
N VAL A 36 12.90 -5.23 -13.30
CA VAL A 36 13.25 -5.03 -14.72
C VAL A 36 14.55 -4.24 -14.82
N ASN A 37 14.67 -3.20 -13.99
CA ASN A 37 15.85 -2.37 -13.97
C ASN A 37 17.09 -3.13 -13.46
N ALA A 38 16.95 -3.94 -12.41
CA ALA A 38 18.02 -4.78 -11.88
C ALA A 38 18.54 -5.81 -12.89
N ALA A 39 17.66 -6.38 -13.71
CA ALA A 39 18.05 -7.26 -14.82
C ALA A 39 18.92 -6.54 -15.86
N SER A 40 18.65 -5.26 -16.12
CA SER A 40 19.48 -4.45 -17.02
C SER A 40 20.88 -4.18 -16.48
N TRP A 41 21.05 -4.09 -15.15
CA TRP A 41 22.36 -3.91 -14.51
C TRP A 41 23.28 -5.09 -14.77
N GLN A 42 22.74 -6.31 -14.68
CA GLN A 42 23.51 -7.52 -14.94
C GLN A 42 24.01 -7.61 -16.39
N GLN A 43 23.30 -6.95 -17.32
CA GLN A 43 23.66 -6.96 -18.74
C GLN A 43 24.55 -5.78 -19.16
N HIS A 44 24.41 -4.61 -18.53
CA HIS A 44 25.03 -3.35 -19.00
C HIS A 44 26.05 -2.71 -18.05
N GLY A 45 26.38 -3.35 -16.93
CA GLY A 45 27.41 -2.87 -16.01
C GLY A 45 26.88 -1.91 -14.93
N PRO A 46 27.76 -1.12 -14.29
CA PRO A 46 27.48 -0.48 -12.99
C PRO A 46 26.26 0.46 -12.99
N PRO A 47 25.61 0.62 -11.82
CA PRO A 47 24.33 1.31 -11.73
C PRO A 47 24.43 2.78 -12.15
N LYS A 48 23.60 3.14 -13.12
CA LYS A 48 23.44 4.50 -13.66
C LYS A 48 22.59 5.35 -12.71
N SER A 49 22.61 6.67 -12.91
CA SER A 49 21.78 7.62 -12.13
C SER A 49 20.27 7.28 -12.12
N GLN A 50 19.78 6.63 -13.18
CA GLN A 50 18.39 6.18 -13.32
C GLN A 50 18.00 5.10 -12.29
N ASP A 51 18.96 4.29 -11.85
CA ASP A 51 18.76 3.18 -10.93
C ASP A 51 18.48 3.65 -9.51
N LYS A 52 19.16 4.73 -9.11
CA LYS A 52 18.93 5.41 -7.84
C LYS A 52 17.51 5.97 -7.77
N LYS A 53 16.97 6.47 -8.87
CA LYS A 53 15.60 7.01 -8.94
C LYS A 53 14.55 5.90 -8.76
N VAL A 54 14.74 4.75 -9.41
CA VAL A 54 13.84 3.59 -9.28
C VAL A 54 13.85 3.07 -7.84
N MET A 55 15.03 2.97 -7.23
CA MET A 55 15.19 2.55 -5.83
C MET A 55 14.54 3.52 -4.84
N LEU A 56 14.72 4.83 -5.03
CA LEU A 56 14.06 5.85 -4.20
C LEU A 56 12.53 5.78 -4.34
N ALA A 57 12.01 5.67 -5.56
CA ALA A 57 10.57 5.53 -5.79
C ALA A 57 9.98 4.27 -5.15
N LEU A 58 10.73 3.16 -5.13
CA LEU A 58 10.34 1.95 -4.41
C LEU A 58 10.31 2.15 -2.89
N ALA A 59 11.31 2.84 -2.33
CA ALA A 59 11.37 3.16 -0.91
C ALA A 59 10.20 4.06 -0.47
N GLU A 60 9.87 5.08 -1.25
CA GLU A 60 8.71 5.95 -1.02
C GLU A 60 7.39 5.16 -1.07
N ALA A 61 7.22 4.29 -2.06
CA ALA A 61 6.03 3.45 -2.17
C ALA A 61 5.90 2.48 -0.98
N LEU A 62 7.01 1.90 -0.51
CA LEU A 62 7.04 1.04 0.67
C LEU A 62 6.66 1.82 1.94
N GLN A 63 7.19 3.03 2.11
CA GLN A 63 6.83 3.90 3.24
C GLN A 63 5.33 4.23 3.22
N ALA A 64 4.79 4.60 2.05
CA ALA A 64 3.37 4.88 1.88
C ALA A 64 2.50 3.65 2.21
N LEU A 65 2.90 2.47 1.76
CA LEU A 65 2.21 1.21 2.10
C LEU A 65 2.25 0.94 3.61
N CYS A 66 3.40 1.09 4.26
CA CYS A 66 3.52 0.93 5.72
C CYS A 66 2.57 1.86 6.49
N LEU A 67 2.45 3.12 6.06
CA LEU A 67 1.52 4.08 6.65
C LEU A 67 0.06 3.67 6.41
N ALA A 68 -0.27 3.24 5.20
CA ALA A 68 -1.61 2.76 4.86
C ALA A 68 -1.99 1.51 5.68
N THR A 69 -1.08 0.54 5.84
CA THR A 69 -1.28 -0.66 6.67
C THR A 69 -1.57 -0.31 8.12
N ARG A 70 -0.80 0.61 8.72
CA ARG A 70 -1.04 1.08 10.09
C ARG A 70 -2.43 1.70 10.23
N LYS A 71 -2.82 2.55 9.27
CA LYS A 71 -4.13 3.21 9.26
C LYS A 71 -5.27 2.21 9.10
N VAL A 72 -5.18 1.28 8.14
CA VAL A 72 -6.22 0.28 7.89
C VAL A 72 -6.41 -0.62 9.11
N ARG A 73 -5.33 -1.03 9.78
CA ARG A 73 -5.40 -1.84 11.00
C ARG A 73 -6.20 -1.13 12.10
N THR A 74 -5.93 0.15 12.34
CA THR A 74 -6.69 0.94 13.33
C THR A 74 -8.17 1.02 12.98
N VAL A 75 -8.47 1.28 11.70
CA VAL A 75 -9.84 1.44 11.24
C VAL A 75 -10.62 0.11 11.27
N LEU A 76 -9.98 -0.99 10.90
CA LEU A 76 -10.55 -2.34 11.03
C LEU A 76 -10.75 -2.72 12.50
N TRP A 77 -9.85 -2.35 13.39
CA TRP A 77 -10.03 -2.54 14.83
C TRP A 77 -11.25 -1.77 15.36
N CYS A 78 -11.41 -0.51 14.97
CA CYS A 78 -12.59 0.28 15.32
C CYS A 78 -13.87 -0.38 14.78
N ALA A 79 -13.86 -0.81 13.51
CA ALA A 79 -14.98 -1.49 12.88
C ALA A 79 -15.35 -2.79 13.64
N LEU A 80 -14.35 -3.60 14.00
CA LEU A 80 -14.55 -4.81 14.80
C LEU A 80 -15.21 -4.49 16.14
N ARG A 81 -14.70 -3.48 16.87
CA ARG A 81 -15.29 -3.05 18.15
C ARG A 81 -16.75 -2.63 18.02
N MET A 82 -17.14 -2.00 16.92
CA MET A 82 -18.55 -1.63 16.67
C MET A 82 -19.47 -2.84 16.47
N THR A 83 -18.92 -4.00 16.12
CA THR A 83 -19.71 -5.22 15.90
C THR A 83 -19.87 -6.06 17.15
N LEU A 84 -19.06 -5.87 18.19
CA LEU A 84 -19.11 -6.67 19.41
C LEU A 84 -20.33 -6.27 20.28
N PRO A 85 -21.01 -7.25 20.91
CA PRO A 85 -22.06 -6.96 21.89
C PRO A 85 -21.47 -6.17 23.08
N LYS A 86 -22.31 -5.35 23.72
CA LYS A 86 -21.97 -4.60 24.93
C LYS A 86 -21.91 -5.51 26.14
#